data_AF-A0A0C1RJC2-F1
#
_entry.id   AF-A0A0C1RJC2-F1
#
_cell.length_a   1.000
_cell.length_b   1.000
_cell.length_c   1.000
_cell.angle_alpha   90.00
_cell.angle_beta   90.00
_cell.angle_gamma   90.00
#
_symmetry.space_group_name_H-M   'P 1'
#
loop_
_entity.id
_entity.type
_entity.pdbx_description
1 polymer ?
#
loop_
_entity_poly.entity_id
_entity_poly.type
_entity_poly.pdbx_seq_one_letter_code
_entity_poly.pdbx_strand_id
1 'polypeptide(L)' 'MLWDDYQAAFEDAINYCSTAHAPWYVVPANKKWYRNLVIARTIADTLESMNPQYPPAETGLDKIVIPD' A
#
# COMPACT_ATOMS: atom_id res chain seq x y z
N MET A 1 -33.41 -0.86 1.42
CA MET A 1 -32.11 -0.19 1.62
C MET A 1 -31.08 -1.29 1.70
N LEU A 2 -30.08 -1.33 0.81
CA LEU A 2 -29.18 -2.49 0.64
C LEU A 2 -27.96 -2.47 1.58
N TRP A 3 -27.95 -1.60 2.58
CA TRP A 3 -26.77 -1.37 3.42
C TRP A 3 -26.34 -2.62 4.18
N ASP A 4 -27.31 -3.32 4.78
CA ASP A 4 -27.03 -4.53 5.56
C ASP A 4 -26.52 -5.67 4.66
N ASP A 5 -27.11 -5.83 3.46
CA ASP A 5 -26.63 -6.79 2.46
C ASP A 5 -25.19 -6.47 2.00
N TYR A 6 -24.86 -5.18 1.83
CA TYR A 6 -23.50 -4.75 1.50
C TYR A 6 -22.51 -5.03 2.64
N GLN A 7 -22.90 -4.79 3.90
CA GLN A 7 -22.04 -5.10 5.04
C GLN A 7 -21.76 -6.60 5.14
N ALA A 8 -22.80 -7.44 5.00
CA ALA A 8 -22.65 -8.90 4.99
C ALA A 8 -21.71 -9.38 3.87
N ALA A 9 -21.86 -8.85 2.66
CA ALA A 9 -21.00 -9.22 1.53
C ALA A 9 -19.52 -8.84 1.75
N PHE A 10 -19.25 -7.68 2.35
CA PHE A 10 -17.87 -7.28 2.68
C PHE A 10 -17.29 -8.10 3.84
N GLU A 11 -18.09 -8.44 4.84
CA GLU A 11 -17.68 -9.31 5.95
C GLU A 11 -17.28 -10.69 5.43
N ASP A 12 -18.08 -11.31 4.56
CA ASP A 12 -17.73 -12.57 3.89
C ASP A 12 -16.44 -12.45 3.10
N ALA A 13 -16.29 -11.41 2.27
CA ALA A 13 -15.09 -11.22 1.46
C ALA A 13 -13.83 -11.10 2.34
N ILE A 14 -13.89 -10.37 3.45
CA ILE A 14 -12.75 -10.20 4.37
C ILE A 14 -12.45 -11.52 5.10
N ASN A 15 -13.47 -12.21 5.60
CA ASN A 15 -13.31 -13.45 6.36
C ASN A 15 -12.72 -14.59 5.52
N TYR A 16 -13.10 -14.70 4.24
CA TYR A 16 -12.65 -15.79 3.38
C TYR A 16 -11.41 -15.45 2.53
N CYS A 17 -11.12 -14.18 2.28
CA CYS A 17 -10.04 -13.79 1.37
C CYS A 17 -8.87 -13.03 2.04
N SER A 18 -8.93 -12.73 3.33
CA SER A 18 -7.78 -12.15 4.06
C SER A 18 -6.80 -13.24 4.46
N THR A 19 -5.62 -13.25 3.83
CA THR A 19 -4.60 -14.28 4.06
C THR A 19 -3.29 -13.65 4.52
N ALA A 20 -2.39 -14.45 5.10
CA ALA A 20 -1.10 -13.95 5.59
C ALA A 20 -0.24 -13.26 4.51
N HIS A 21 -0.32 -13.71 3.25
CA HIS A 21 0.44 -13.12 2.14
C HIS A 21 -0.32 -12.01 1.39
N ALA A 22 -1.64 -11.90 1.58
CA ALA A 22 -2.51 -10.89 0.99
C ALA A 22 -3.57 -10.44 2.02
N PRO A 23 -3.17 -9.67 3.05
CA PRO A 23 -4.05 -9.28 4.13
C PRO A 23 -5.00 -8.14 3.71
N TRP A 24 -6.26 -8.22 4.14
CA TRP A 24 -7.21 -7.10 4.14
C TRP A 24 -7.06 -6.27 5.42
N TYR A 25 -7.16 -4.95 5.29
CA TYR A 25 -7.16 -4.00 6.42
C TYR A 25 -8.46 -3.18 6.44
N VAL A 26 -9.20 -3.24 7.55
CA VAL A 26 -10.38 -2.39 7.76
C VAL A 26 -9.94 -1.06 8.36
N VAL A 27 -10.09 0.04 7.60
CA VAL A 27 -9.63 1.38 8.00
C VAL A 27 -10.81 2.25 8.47
N PRO A 28 -10.82 2.76 9.71
CA PRO A 28 -11.83 3.72 10.17
C PRO A 28 -11.81 5.00 9.31
N ALA A 29 -12.86 5.21 8.52
CA ALA A 29 -12.85 6.20 7.44
C ALA A 29 -13.66 7.47 7.71
N ASN A 30 -14.40 7.57 8.82
CA ASN A 30 -15.25 8.74 9.11
C ASN A 30 -14.45 10.04 9.20
N LYS A 31 -13.18 9.99 9.65
CA LYS A 31 -12.26 11.13 9.67
C LYS A 31 -11.24 10.97 8.53
N LYS A 32 -11.37 11.81 7.49
CA LYS A 32 -10.55 11.73 6.27
C LYS A 32 -9.04 11.80 6.54
N TRP A 33 -8.61 12.67 7.45
CA TRP A 33 -7.19 12.80 7.80
C TRP A 33 -6.64 11.52 8.46
N TYR A 34 -7.45 10.86 9.30
CA TYR A 34 -7.06 9.64 10.00
C TYR A 34 -6.96 8.46 9.03
N ARG A 35 -7.96 8.33 8.13
CA ARG A 35 -7.91 7.38 7.02
C ARG A 35 -6.63 7.53 6.20
N ASN A 36 -6.29 8.77 5.81
CA ASN A 36 -5.09 9.04 5.02
C ASN A 36 -3.81 8.64 5.77
N LEU A 37 -3.73 8.94 7.07
CA LEU A 37 -2.59 8.57 7.91
C LEU A 37 -2.39 7.06 7.99
N VAL A 38 -3.45 6.31 8.30
CA VAL A 38 -3.38 4.84 8.44
C VAL A 38 -2.95 4.20 7.11
N ILE A 39 -3.57 4.59 5.99
CA ILE A 39 -3.23 4.05 4.67
C ILE A 39 -1.77 4.36 4.31
N ALA A 40 -1.34 5.62 4.46
CA ALA A 40 0.02 6.02 4.11
C ALA A 40 1.06 5.27 4.95
N ARG A 41 0.80 5.10 6.25
CA ARG A 41 1.70 4.38 7.15
C ARG A 41 1.79 2.89 6.79
N THR A 42 0.66 2.22 6.56
CA THR A 42 0.65 0.79 6.17
C THR A 42 1.44 0.55 4.89
N ILE A 43 1.28 1.41 3.88
CA ILE A 43 2.01 1.29 2.61
C ILE A 43 3.51 1.56 2.82
N ALA A 44 3.86 2.64 3.53
CA ALA A 44 5.26 2.98 3.81
C ALA A 44 5.98 1.85 4.56
N ASP A 45 5.38 1.33 5.64
CA ASP A 45 5.95 0.24 6.44
C ASP A 45 6.15 -1.03 5.60
N THR A 46 5.21 -1.33 4.69
CA THR A 46 5.33 -2.47 3.79
C THR A 46 6.50 -2.28 2.83
N LEU A 47 6.60 -1.11 2.18
CA LEU A 47 7.69 -0.81 1.25
C LEU A 47 9.06 -0.77 1.94
N GLU A 48 9.14 -0.22 3.17
CA GLU A 48 10.34 -0.25 3.99
C GLU A 48 10.77 -1.69 4.31
N SER A 49 9.81 -2.56 4.68
CA SER A 49 10.09 -3.97 4.98
C SER A 49 10.58 -4.77 3.77
N MET A 50 10.14 -4.42 2.56
CA MET A 50 10.61 -5.01 1.31
C MET A 50 12.06 -4.61 0.99
N ASN A 51 12.55 -3.51 1.58
CA ASN A 51 13.89 -2.97 1.40
C ASN A 51 14.34 -2.89 -0.08
N PRO A 52 13.55 -2.25 -0.96
CA PRO A 52 13.92 -2.13 -2.37
C PRO A 52 15.21 -1.33 -2.51
N GLN A 53 16.14 -1.84 -3.33
CA GLN A 53 17.38 -1.16 -3.65
C GLN A 53 17.27 -0.49 -5.00
N TYR A 54 17.95 0.65 -5.18
CA TYR A 54 18.19 1.16 -6.51
C TYR A 54 19.01 0.15 -7.31
N PRO A 55 18.74 0.01 -8.62
CA PRO A 55 19.63 -0.76 -9.47
C PRO A 55 21.02 -0.12 -9.49
N PRO A 56 22.08 -0.92 -9.76
CA PRO A 56 23.40 -0.35 -9.98
C PRO A 56 23.36 0.66 -11.12
N ALA A 57 24.11 1.73 -10.97
CA ALA A 57 24.32 2.72 -12.03
C ALA A 57 24.94 2.07 -13.27
N GLU A 58 24.62 2.58 -14.45
CA GLU A 58 25.30 2.19 -15.68
C GLU A 58 26.80 2.53 -15.59
N THR A 59 27.64 1.66 -16.15
CA THR A 59 29.08 1.88 -16.14
C THR A 59 29.45 3.05 -17.04
N GLY A 60 30.22 4.01 -16.52
CA GLY A 60 30.73 5.13 -17.31
C GLY A 60 29.92 6.43 -17.22
N LEU A 61 28.89 6.49 -16.36
CA LEU A 61 28.14 7.73 -16.10
C LEU A 61 29.04 8.86 -15.57
N ASP A 62 30.12 8.52 -14.87
CA ASP A 62 31.15 9.47 -14.38
C ASP A 62 31.84 10.27 -15.49
N LYS A 63 31.74 9.81 -16.75
CA LYS A 63 32.38 10.41 -17.92
C LYS A 63 31.40 11.16 -18.82
N ILE A 64 30.11 11.17 -18.49
CA ILE A 64 29.10 11.85 -19.29
C ILE A 64 29.08 13.33 -18.90
N VAL A 65 29.35 14.19 -19.88
CA VAL A 65 29.17 15.63 -19.75
C VAL A 65 27.86 16.01 -20.45
N ILE A 66 26.91 16.56 -19.69
CA ILE A 66 25.66 17.09 -20.24
C ILE A 66 25.94 18.56 -20.62
N PRO A 67 25.85 18.95 -21.90
CA PRO A 67 25.98 20.35 -22.28
C PRO A 67 24.82 21.17 -21.73
N ASP A 68 25.10 22.44 -21.40
CA ASP A 68 24.09 23.43 -20.95
C ASP A 68 22.98 23.66 -21.98
#